data_AF-A0A7Z2G891-F1
#
_entry.id   AF-A0A7Z2G891-F1
#
_cell.length_a   1.000
_cell.length_b   1.000
_cell.length_c   1.000
_cell.angle_alpha   90.00
_cell.angle_beta   90.00
_cell.angle_gamma   90.00
#
_symmetry.space_group_name_H-M   'P 1'
#
loop_
_entity.id
_entity.type
_entity.pdbx_description
1 polymer ?
#
loop_
_entity_poly.entity_id
_entity_poly.type
_entity_poly.pdbx_seq_one_letter_code
_entity_poly.pdbx_strand_id
1 'polypeptide(L)'
;MFDTSDPSDERLPLMRAFVVAFAFAENARLRAVAQAASTANAANAAAAEPSADPQREADTLATQLQSATRKLARDAMAWTGAAGEADIAAAQYAYVALLDELLLFSPWNGASVWESWPLEARIFGTRAAGERIPAAIEALLAQRDPAQRDLANVYLACLTLGFRGRLRGEAGALRHDQLRHALFAFAMQRDPEPNRLGAPLERAALAPRETRPLTQMFPDRARLALFVGGGFAVLLGVSQLLWLYATAPVRPSLEQFETVSLMQGRPSQLSHTSTTGMVLPRARTIRRLRPPGPPEDLQPAPQTQDTLTGPAVPATPPATLALAARRIVPVSVPGTDEDSEESSGAAPRGARP
;
A
#
# COMPACT_ATOMS: atom_id res chain seq x y z
N MET A 1 4.32 -15.52 -5.41
CA MET A 1 4.47 -16.98 -5.27
C MET A 1 3.64 -17.47 -4.09
N PHE A 2 2.33 -17.20 -4.11
CA PHE A 2 1.31 -17.91 -3.31
C PHE A 2 0.05 -17.77 -4.16
N ASP A 3 -0.23 -18.82 -4.92
CA ASP A 3 -1.44 -18.92 -5.74
C ASP A 3 -2.54 -19.35 -4.78
N THR A 4 -3.55 -18.49 -4.57
CA THR A 4 -4.69 -18.77 -3.69
C THR A 4 -5.58 -19.92 -4.18
N SER A 5 -5.21 -20.55 -5.31
CA SER A 5 -5.87 -21.69 -5.93
C SER A 5 -5.24 -23.06 -5.55
N ASP A 6 -4.13 -23.10 -4.81
CA ASP A 6 -3.42 -24.34 -4.50
C ASP A 6 -4.15 -25.14 -3.39
N PRO A 7 -4.55 -26.42 -3.61
CA PRO A 7 -5.14 -27.27 -2.56
C PRO A 7 -4.21 -27.55 -1.36
N SER A 8 -2.95 -27.11 -1.39
CA SER A 8 -2.07 -27.10 -0.22
C SER A 8 -2.42 -26.01 0.80
N ASP A 9 -3.05 -24.91 0.39
CA ASP A 9 -3.47 -23.78 1.26
C ASP A 9 -4.59 -24.16 2.24
N GLU A 10 -5.37 -25.20 1.94
CA GLU A 10 -6.38 -25.75 2.86
C GLU A 10 -5.75 -26.52 4.03
N ARG A 11 -4.51 -27.00 3.89
CA ARG A 11 -3.85 -27.88 4.88
C ARG A 11 -2.94 -27.13 5.86
N LEU A 12 -2.75 -25.83 5.66
CA LEU A 12 -1.81 -25.00 6.41
C LEU A 12 -2.51 -23.71 6.91
N PRO A 13 -3.52 -23.84 7.78
CA PRO A 13 -4.31 -22.69 8.25
C PRO A 13 -3.49 -21.63 8.98
N LEU A 14 -2.44 -22.03 9.70
CA LEU A 14 -1.58 -21.11 10.45
C LEU A 14 -0.73 -20.28 9.49
N MET A 15 -0.11 -20.91 8.49
CA MET A 15 0.64 -20.19 7.45
C MET A 15 -0.25 -19.21 6.68
N ARG A 16 -1.48 -19.62 6.34
CA ARG A 16 -2.45 -18.72 5.68
C ARG A 16 -2.79 -17.50 6.56
N ALA A 17 -3.09 -17.72 7.83
CA ALA A 17 -3.37 -16.64 8.78
C ALA A 17 -2.16 -15.68 8.90
N PHE A 18 -0.94 -16.24 8.93
CA PHE A 18 0.30 -15.48 8.94
C PHE A 18 0.45 -14.61 7.68
N VAL A 19 0.27 -15.15 6.48
CA VAL A 19 0.42 -14.40 5.22
C VAL A 19 -0.56 -13.21 5.17
N VAL A 20 -1.81 -13.42 5.55
CA VAL A 20 -2.83 -12.37 5.57
C VAL A 20 -2.46 -11.27 6.58
N ALA A 21 -2.05 -11.64 7.79
CA ALA A 21 -1.63 -10.69 8.81
C ALA A 21 -0.35 -9.94 8.39
N PHE A 22 0.60 -10.62 7.75
CA PHE A 22 1.84 -10.02 7.27
C PHE A 22 1.59 -9.03 6.15
N ALA A 23 0.72 -9.34 5.18
CA ALA A 23 0.33 -8.40 4.14
C ALA A 23 -0.29 -7.12 4.72
N PHE A 24 -1.13 -7.24 5.76
CA PHE A 24 -1.67 -6.07 6.45
C PHE A 24 -0.57 -5.24 7.12
N ALA A 25 0.34 -5.88 7.86
CA ALA A 25 1.42 -5.20 8.57
C ALA A 25 2.42 -4.52 7.63
N GLU A 26 2.77 -5.18 6.52
CA GLU A 26 3.67 -4.62 5.51
C GLU A 26 3.06 -3.38 4.85
N ASN A 27 1.74 -3.40 4.56
CA ASN A 27 1.04 -2.22 4.08
C ASN A 27 1.05 -1.07 5.11
N ALA A 28 0.89 -1.38 6.39
CA ALA A 28 0.98 -0.38 7.47
C ALA A 28 2.39 0.23 7.56
N ARG A 29 3.43 -0.62 7.50
CA ARG A 29 4.84 -0.19 7.48
C ARG A 29 5.15 0.70 6.28
N LEU A 30 4.72 0.32 5.08
CA LEU A 30 4.93 1.10 3.87
C LEU A 30 4.26 2.48 3.94
N ARG A 31 3.08 2.58 4.56
CA ARG A 31 2.42 3.86 4.81
C ARG A 31 3.22 4.74 5.77
N ALA A 32 3.73 4.18 6.86
CA ALA A 32 4.56 4.91 7.82
C ALA A 32 5.84 5.46 7.16
N VAL A 33 6.52 4.65 6.35
CA VAL A 33 7.70 5.08 5.58
C VAL A 33 7.35 6.16 4.56
N ALA A 34 6.22 6.03 3.85
CA ALA A 34 5.77 7.03 2.88
C ALA A 34 5.41 8.37 3.56
N GLN A 35 4.77 8.32 4.73
CA GLN A 35 4.47 9.51 5.53
C GLN A 35 5.75 10.21 5.98
N ALA A 36 6.74 9.46 6.45
CA ALA A 36 8.05 10.01 6.80
C ALA A 36 8.76 10.66 5.60
N ALA A 37 8.70 10.06 4.42
CA ALA A 37 9.24 10.66 3.20
C ALA A 37 8.52 11.96 2.81
N SER A 38 7.18 12.01 2.93
CA SER A 38 6.41 13.21 2.65
C SER A 38 6.68 14.36 3.62
N THR A 39 6.84 14.07 4.91
CA THR A 39 7.15 15.07 5.94
C THR A 39 8.56 15.62 5.77
N ALA A 40 9.54 14.77 5.43
CA ALA A 40 10.88 15.21 5.07
C ALA A 40 10.90 16.14 3.84
N ASN A 41 10.11 15.82 2.80
CA ASN A 41 9.99 16.67 1.62
C ASN A 41 9.29 18.01 1.93
N ALA A 42 8.27 18.02 2.79
CA ALA A 42 7.60 19.23 3.23
C ALA A 42 8.51 20.13 4.08
N ALA A 43 9.30 19.55 4.98
CA ALA A 43 10.28 20.27 5.79
C ALA A 43 11.33 21.00 4.92
N ASN A 44 11.78 20.37 3.83
CA ASN A 44 12.69 20.98 2.87
C ASN A 44 12.05 22.13 2.07
N ALA A 45 10.72 22.18 1.96
CA ALA A 45 9.99 23.16 1.15
C ALA A 45 9.65 24.47 1.90
N ALA A 46 10.21 24.71 3.09
CA ALA A 46 10.04 25.92 3.91
C ALA A 46 8.60 26.23 4.38
N ALA A 47 7.63 25.33 4.15
CA ALA A 47 6.28 25.39 4.70
C ALA A 47 6.14 24.37 5.84
N ALA A 48 6.75 24.67 7.00
CA ALA A 48 6.75 23.76 8.14
C ALA A 48 5.47 23.90 8.98
N GLU A 49 4.45 23.10 8.66
CA GLU A 49 3.49 22.64 9.66
C GLU A 49 4.24 21.82 10.74
N PRO A 50 3.76 21.78 12.01
CA PRO A 50 4.43 21.02 13.06
C PRO A 50 4.58 19.55 12.65
N SER A 51 5.82 19.07 12.68
CA SER A 51 6.19 17.67 12.41
C SER A 51 5.30 16.73 13.22
N ALA A 52 4.71 15.74 12.56
CA ALA A 52 3.87 14.74 13.22
C ALA A 52 4.59 14.13 14.44
N ASP A 53 3.84 13.95 15.53
CA ASP A 53 4.39 13.48 16.79
C ASP A 53 4.82 12.00 16.68
N PRO A 54 6.13 11.70 16.80
CA PRO A 54 6.65 10.36 16.59
C PRO A 54 6.05 9.34 17.58
N GLN A 55 5.68 9.78 18.78
CA GLN A 55 5.04 8.93 19.78
C GLN A 55 3.64 8.49 19.32
N ARG A 56 2.83 9.44 18.82
CA ARG A 56 1.47 9.15 18.35
C ARG A 56 1.48 8.22 17.14
N GLU A 57 2.42 8.40 16.21
CA GLU A 57 2.59 7.50 15.07
C GLU A 57 2.95 6.08 15.52
N ALA A 58 3.92 5.95 16.41
CA ALA A 58 4.33 4.65 16.94
C ALA A 58 3.19 3.94 17.68
N ASP A 59 2.42 4.65 18.50
CA ASP A 59 1.30 4.08 19.24
C ASP A 59 0.12 3.70 18.34
N THR A 60 -0.13 4.49 17.29
CA THR A 60 -1.13 4.15 16.26
C THR A 60 -0.73 2.88 15.52
N LEU A 61 0.53 2.79 15.08
CA LEU A 61 1.04 1.62 14.38
C LEU A 61 1.02 0.38 15.28
N ALA A 62 1.44 0.51 16.54
CA ALA A 62 1.38 -0.57 17.52
C ALA A 62 -0.04 -1.08 17.71
N THR A 63 -1.03 -0.20 17.83
CA THR A 63 -2.44 -0.58 17.97
C THR A 63 -2.94 -1.36 16.74
N GLN A 64 -2.58 -0.91 15.53
CA GLN A 64 -2.92 -1.60 14.29
C GLN A 64 -2.28 -3.00 14.25
N LEU A 65 -1.00 -3.12 14.59
CA LEU A 65 -0.28 -4.41 14.54
C LEU A 65 -0.71 -5.38 15.65
N GLN A 66 -1.08 -4.87 16.83
CA GLN A 66 -1.72 -5.69 17.88
C GLN A 66 -3.06 -6.26 17.38
N SER A 67 -3.86 -5.46 16.69
CA SER A 67 -5.14 -5.93 16.12
C SER A 67 -4.93 -7.02 15.07
N ALA A 68 -3.90 -6.88 14.22
CA ALA A 68 -3.52 -7.88 13.22
C ALA A 68 -3.01 -9.18 13.88
N THR A 69 -2.21 -9.07 14.93
CA THR A 69 -1.71 -10.21 15.71
C THR A 69 -2.85 -11.00 16.37
N ARG A 70 -3.85 -10.30 16.93
CA ARG A 70 -5.06 -10.94 17.49
C ARG A 70 -5.92 -11.58 16.39
N LYS A 71 -6.00 -10.95 15.21
CA LYS A 71 -6.71 -11.52 14.06
C LYS A 71 -6.04 -12.81 13.57
N LEU A 72 -4.70 -12.84 13.47
CA LEU A 72 -3.94 -14.04 13.13
C LEU A 72 -4.31 -15.20 14.06
N ALA A 73 -4.26 -15.01 15.38
CA ALA A 73 -4.61 -16.08 16.31
C ALA A 73 -6.05 -16.55 16.18
N ARG A 74 -7.01 -15.63 16.06
CA ARG A 74 -8.42 -16.01 15.88
C ARG A 74 -8.66 -16.79 14.60
N ASP A 75 -8.05 -16.33 13.50
CA ASP A 75 -8.18 -16.98 12.20
C ASP A 75 -7.54 -18.38 12.25
N ALA A 76 -6.35 -18.54 12.84
CA ALA A 76 -5.71 -19.84 12.98
C ALA A 76 -6.49 -20.80 13.90
N MET A 77 -6.96 -20.30 15.06
CA MET A 77 -7.73 -21.08 16.04
C MET A 77 -9.03 -21.64 15.45
N ALA A 78 -9.66 -20.91 14.53
CA ALA A 78 -10.88 -21.36 13.85
C ALA A 78 -10.68 -22.66 13.05
N TRP A 79 -9.45 -22.96 12.62
CA TRP A 79 -9.13 -24.15 11.82
C TRP A 79 -8.40 -25.24 12.62
N THR A 80 -7.51 -24.87 13.55
CA THR A 80 -6.72 -25.85 14.31
C THR A 80 -7.40 -26.33 15.60
N GLY A 81 -8.33 -25.52 16.14
CA GLY A 81 -8.91 -25.75 17.47
C GLY A 81 -7.87 -25.71 18.60
N ALA A 82 -8.28 -26.17 19.79
CA ALA A 82 -7.48 -26.09 21.03
C ALA A 82 -6.15 -26.88 20.97
N ALA A 83 -6.08 -27.93 20.14
CA ALA A 83 -4.85 -28.71 19.99
C ALA A 83 -3.69 -27.91 19.38
N GLY A 84 -3.98 -26.85 18.62
CA GLY A 84 -3.00 -25.98 17.99
C GLY A 84 -2.64 -24.71 18.78
N GLU A 85 -3.14 -24.55 20.03
CA GLU A 85 -2.96 -23.31 20.79
C GLU A 85 -1.48 -22.94 21.01
N ALA A 86 -0.64 -23.93 21.32
CA ALA A 86 0.80 -23.74 21.48
C ALA A 86 1.48 -23.26 20.19
N ASP A 87 1.12 -23.87 19.05
CA ASP A 87 1.66 -23.51 17.74
C ASP A 87 1.20 -22.11 17.31
N ILE A 88 -0.06 -21.76 17.59
CA ILE A 88 -0.59 -20.41 17.36
C ILE A 88 0.18 -19.37 18.17
N ALA A 89 0.39 -19.62 19.47
CA ALA A 89 1.14 -18.72 20.33
C ALA A 89 2.59 -18.55 19.84
N ALA A 90 3.23 -19.65 19.44
CA ALA A 90 4.58 -19.65 18.87
C ALA A 90 4.65 -18.85 17.55
N ALA A 91 3.66 -19.01 16.67
CA ALA A 91 3.56 -18.25 15.42
C ALA A 91 3.28 -16.76 15.66
N GLN A 92 2.43 -16.40 16.62
CA GLN A 92 2.21 -15.01 17.01
C GLN A 92 3.49 -14.37 17.52
N TYR A 93 4.25 -15.08 18.36
CA TYR A 93 5.52 -14.60 18.87
C TYR A 93 6.53 -14.38 17.73
N ALA A 94 6.64 -15.32 16.80
CA ALA A 94 7.50 -15.21 15.60
C ALA A 94 7.10 -14.04 14.69
N TYR A 95 5.79 -13.86 14.47
CA TYR A 95 5.25 -12.77 13.69
C TYR A 95 5.60 -11.40 14.30
N VAL A 96 5.37 -11.23 15.61
CA VAL A 96 5.70 -10.00 16.32
C VAL A 96 7.20 -9.71 16.27
N ALA A 97 8.03 -10.74 16.49
CA ALA A 97 9.49 -10.62 16.41
C ALA A 97 9.97 -10.17 15.02
N LEU A 98 9.38 -10.71 13.95
CA LEU A 98 9.66 -10.30 12.57
C LEU A 98 9.27 -8.84 12.34
N LEU A 99 8.09 -8.43 12.80
CA LEU A 99 7.63 -7.04 12.64
C LEU A 99 8.54 -6.04 13.35
N ASP A 100 8.96 -6.37 14.57
CA ASP A 100 9.90 -5.52 15.31
C ASP A 100 11.22 -5.35 14.58
N GLU A 101 11.77 -6.43 14.01
CA GLU A 101 13.02 -6.35 13.25
C GLU A 101 12.84 -5.52 11.96
N LEU A 102 11.73 -5.71 11.22
CA LEU A 102 11.44 -4.94 10.01
C LEU A 102 11.23 -3.44 10.29
N LEU A 103 10.54 -3.10 11.37
CA LEU A 103 10.25 -1.72 11.75
C LEU A 103 11.48 -0.99 12.29
N LEU A 104 12.34 -1.70 13.03
CA LEU A 104 13.59 -1.15 13.54
C LEU A 104 14.55 -0.75 12.41
N PHE A 105 14.56 -1.49 11.30
CA PHE A 105 15.40 -1.19 10.13
C PHE A 105 14.69 -0.37 9.04
N SER A 106 13.52 0.21 9.33
CA SER A 106 12.79 1.06 8.39
C SER A 106 13.00 2.55 8.70
N PRO A 107 13.11 3.43 7.68
CA PRO A 107 13.22 4.87 7.89
C PRO A 107 11.81 5.49 8.05
N TRP A 108 11.33 5.60 9.28
CA TRP A 108 10.05 6.24 9.61
C TRP A 108 10.14 7.05 10.92
N ASN A 109 9.21 7.98 11.12
CA ASN A 109 9.29 8.99 12.18
C ASN A 109 9.28 8.40 13.61
N GLY A 110 8.47 7.35 13.86
CA GLY A 110 8.37 6.69 15.16
C GLY A 110 9.42 5.61 15.46
N ALA A 111 10.46 5.45 14.63
CA ALA A 111 11.43 4.36 14.77
C ALA A 111 12.18 4.36 16.12
N SER A 112 12.57 5.53 16.63
CA SER A 112 13.27 5.68 17.91
C SER A 112 12.39 5.32 19.12
N VAL A 113 11.11 5.71 19.06
CA VAL A 113 10.09 5.31 20.05
C VAL A 113 9.89 3.80 20.02
N TRP A 114 9.87 3.22 18.82
CA TRP A 114 9.72 1.78 18.63
C TRP A 114 10.89 0.97 19.19
N GLU A 115 12.13 1.44 19.01
CA GLU A 115 13.32 0.84 19.62
C GLU A 115 13.21 0.82 21.15
N SER A 116 12.70 1.91 21.73
CA SER A 116 12.53 2.05 23.18
C SER A 116 11.44 1.12 23.73
N TRP A 117 10.35 0.91 22.99
CA TRP A 117 9.24 0.04 23.41
C TRP A 117 8.64 -0.73 22.23
N PRO A 118 9.28 -1.84 21.82
CA PRO A 118 8.86 -2.64 20.66
C PRO A 118 7.59 -3.44 20.93
N LEU A 119 7.01 -4.01 19.89
CA LEU A 119 5.75 -4.76 19.96
C LEU A 119 5.89 -6.03 20.82
N GLU A 120 7.05 -6.71 20.78
CA GLU A 120 7.36 -7.83 21.67
C GLU A 120 7.20 -7.43 23.15
N ALA A 121 7.75 -6.28 23.52
CA ALA A 121 7.66 -5.78 24.89
C ALA A 121 6.23 -5.37 25.26
N ARG A 122 5.46 -4.85 24.30
CA ARG A 122 4.05 -4.46 24.49
C ARG A 122 3.12 -5.66 24.68
N ILE A 123 3.34 -6.75 23.96
CA ILE A 123 2.44 -7.92 23.95
C ILE A 123 2.89 -8.99 24.95
N PHE A 124 4.19 -9.32 24.96
CA PHE A 124 4.74 -10.45 25.72
C PHE A 124 5.55 -10.03 26.94
N GLY A 125 5.83 -8.74 27.10
CA GLY A 125 6.64 -8.24 28.21
C GLY A 125 8.11 -8.67 28.14
N THR A 126 8.59 -9.09 26.97
CA THR A 126 9.98 -9.57 26.76
C THR A 126 10.69 -8.82 25.64
N ARG A 127 12.02 -8.95 25.59
CA ARG A 127 12.90 -8.45 24.51
C ARG A 127 13.90 -9.51 24.07
N ALA A 128 13.47 -10.77 24.10
CA ALA A 128 14.33 -11.94 23.96
C ALA A 128 14.09 -12.69 22.65
N ALA A 129 13.30 -12.14 21.72
CA ALA A 129 12.94 -12.84 20.49
C ALA A 129 14.14 -13.22 19.64
N GLY A 130 15.18 -12.38 19.63
CA GLY A 130 16.42 -12.64 18.90
C GLY A 130 17.13 -13.94 19.30
N GLU A 131 16.95 -14.38 20.56
CA GLU A 131 17.50 -15.62 21.11
C GLU A 131 16.47 -16.76 21.09
N ARG A 132 15.22 -16.45 21.42
CA ARG A 132 14.14 -17.43 21.58
C ARG A 132 13.68 -18.04 20.27
N ILE A 133 13.61 -17.27 19.18
CA ILE A 133 13.12 -17.80 17.89
C ILE A 133 14.09 -18.85 17.32
N PRO A 134 15.41 -18.62 17.22
CA PRO A 134 16.33 -19.67 16.76
C PRO A 134 16.32 -20.91 17.65
N ALA A 135 16.25 -20.74 18.98
CA ALA A 135 16.14 -21.86 19.91
C ALA A 135 14.83 -22.65 19.74
N ALA A 136 13.71 -21.97 19.50
CA ALA A 136 12.43 -22.61 19.24
C ALA A 136 12.44 -23.40 17.91
N ILE A 137 13.07 -22.86 16.88
CA ILE A 137 13.28 -23.56 15.60
C ILE A 137 14.11 -24.82 15.80
N GLU A 138 15.21 -24.74 16.56
CA GLU A 138 16.06 -25.89 16.85
C GLU A 138 15.31 -26.97 17.64
N ALA A 139 14.49 -26.58 18.63
CA ALA A 139 13.67 -27.50 19.39
C ALA A 139 12.61 -28.20 18.53
N LEU A 140 11.92 -27.46 17.65
CA LEU A 140 10.95 -28.00 16.70
C LEU A 140 11.61 -29.03 15.76
N LEU A 141 12.78 -28.69 15.20
CA LEU A 141 13.52 -29.59 14.30
C LEU A 141 14.06 -30.83 15.02
N ALA A 142 14.32 -30.75 16.33
CA ALA A 142 14.74 -31.88 17.15
C ALA A 142 13.57 -32.81 17.47
N GLN A 143 12.38 -32.28 17.76
CA GLN A 143 11.17 -33.07 18.02
C GLN A 143 10.71 -33.86 16.79
N ARG A 144 10.86 -33.27 15.59
CA ARG A 144 10.45 -33.87 14.31
C ARG A 144 8.97 -34.29 14.25
N ASP A 145 8.10 -33.60 14.98
CA ASP A 145 6.67 -33.89 15.02
C ASP A 145 5.95 -33.45 13.72
N PRO A 146 5.41 -34.35 12.89
CA PRO A 146 4.73 -33.98 11.66
C PRO A 146 3.53 -33.04 11.84
N ALA A 147 2.96 -32.91 13.04
CA ALA A 147 1.90 -31.95 13.33
C ALA A 147 2.40 -30.49 13.28
N GLN A 148 3.66 -30.24 13.62
CA GLN A 148 4.26 -28.89 13.71
C GLN A 148 4.74 -28.35 12.34
N ARG A 149 4.35 -28.97 11.22
CA ARG A 149 4.78 -28.54 9.88
C ARG A 149 4.28 -27.15 9.51
N ASP A 150 3.08 -26.81 9.93
CA ASP A 150 2.49 -25.51 9.66
C ASP A 150 3.27 -24.41 10.40
N LEU A 151 3.62 -24.66 11.67
CA LEU A 151 4.52 -23.79 12.44
C LEU A 151 5.92 -23.69 11.81
N ALA A 152 6.46 -24.80 11.29
CA ALA A 152 7.73 -24.79 10.57
C ALA A 152 7.70 -23.89 9.32
N ASN A 153 6.59 -23.89 8.58
CA ASN A 153 6.39 -22.97 7.45
C ASN A 153 6.39 -21.51 7.91
N VAL A 154 5.75 -21.20 9.05
CA VAL A 154 5.77 -19.84 9.63
C VAL A 154 7.19 -19.41 10.00
N TYR A 155 7.97 -20.29 10.65
CA TYR A 155 9.36 -19.97 10.97
C TYR A 155 10.23 -19.79 9.72
N LEU A 156 10.05 -20.64 8.71
CA LEU A 156 10.73 -20.50 7.44
C LEU A 156 10.38 -19.18 6.76
N ALA A 157 9.09 -18.80 6.79
CA ALA A 157 8.63 -17.50 6.30
C ALA A 157 9.33 -16.35 7.04
N CYS A 158 9.43 -16.41 8.37
CA CYS A 158 10.13 -15.38 9.16
C CYS A 158 11.60 -15.24 8.75
N LEU A 159 12.34 -16.35 8.62
CA LEU A 159 13.75 -16.32 8.21
C LEU A 159 13.95 -15.82 6.77
N THR A 160 13.03 -16.18 5.86
CA THR A 160 13.09 -15.74 4.46
C THR A 160 12.72 -14.26 4.28
N LEU A 161 11.82 -13.74 5.11
CA LEU A 161 11.40 -12.33 5.13
C LEU A 161 12.42 -11.40 5.80
N GLY A 162 13.49 -11.95 6.36
CA GLY A 162 14.65 -11.19 6.82
C GLY A 162 14.86 -11.17 8.33
N PHE A 163 14.12 -11.97 9.11
CA PHE A 163 14.43 -12.15 10.53
C PHE A 163 15.84 -12.74 10.69
N ARG A 164 16.68 -12.08 11.48
CA ARG A 164 18.03 -12.56 11.80
C ARG A 164 18.22 -12.79 13.29
N GLY A 165 17.65 -11.93 14.14
CA GLY A 165 17.87 -12.03 15.59
C GLY A 165 19.37 -12.11 15.95
N ARG A 166 19.75 -13.12 16.73
CA ARG A 166 21.15 -13.41 17.10
C ARG A 166 22.03 -13.94 15.97
N LEU A 167 21.43 -14.35 14.85
CA LEU A 167 22.12 -15.01 13.72
C LEU A 167 22.78 -13.98 12.79
N ARG A 168 23.60 -13.10 13.37
CA ARG A 168 24.34 -12.03 12.67
C ARG A 168 25.83 -12.38 12.58
N GLY A 169 26.54 -11.72 11.68
CA GLY A 169 27.94 -12.05 11.36
C GLY A 169 28.08 -13.29 10.48
N GLU A 170 29.31 -13.71 10.21
CA GLU A 170 29.63 -14.79 9.26
C GLU A 170 29.13 -16.16 9.76
N ALA A 171 29.47 -16.53 11.00
CA ALA A 171 28.99 -17.76 11.63
C ALA A 171 27.46 -17.77 11.77
N GLY A 172 26.86 -16.63 12.11
CA GLY A 172 25.41 -16.48 12.21
C GLY A 172 24.70 -16.64 10.86
N ALA A 173 25.27 -16.10 9.77
CA ALA A 173 24.71 -16.25 8.44
C ALA A 173 24.73 -17.70 7.94
N LEU A 174 25.80 -18.45 8.24
CA LEU A 174 25.87 -19.88 7.95
C LEU A 174 24.83 -20.67 8.75
N ARG A 175 24.67 -20.36 10.04
CA ARG A 175 23.63 -21.00 10.87
C ARG A 175 22.22 -20.65 10.39
N HIS A 176 21.97 -19.40 9.99
CA HIS A 176 20.70 -18.96 9.41
C HIS A 176 20.34 -19.78 8.18
N ASP A 177 21.30 -19.98 7.29
CA ASP A 177 21.11 -20.78 6.07
C ASP A 177 20.82 -22.25 6.39
N GLN A 178 21.56 -22.85 7.35
CA GLN A 178 21.29 -24.22 7.81
C GLN A 178 19.86 -24.38 8.36
N LEU A 179 19.41 -23.46 9.20
CA LEU A 179 18.06 -23.51 9.77
C LEU A 179 16.98 -23.38 8.69
N ARG A 180 17.17 -22.50 7.71
CA ARG A 180 16.27 -22.37 6.56
C ARG A 180 16.14 -23.67 5.77
N HIS A 181 17.27 -24.31 5.46
CA HIS A 181 17.27 -25.58 4.72
C HIS A 181 16.62 -26.71 5.53
N ALA A 182 16.91 -26.80 6.83
CA ALA A 182 16.31 -27.81 7.71
C ALA A 182 14.79 -27.61 7.88
N LEU A 183 14.34 -26.36 8.03
CA LEU A 183 12.91 -26.04 8.06
C LEU A 183 12.22 -26.37 6.74
N PHE A 184 12.84 -26.05 5.61
CA PHE A 184 12.31 -26.40 4.29
C PHE A 184 12.18 -27.93 4.13
N ALA A 185 13.21 -28.68 4.55
CA ALA A 185 13.21 -30.14 4.54
C ALA A 185 12.00 -30.71 5.27
N PHE A 186 11.82 -30.22 6.49
CA PHE A 186 10.83 -30.68 7.43
C PHE A 186 9.42 -30.32 6.98
N ALA A 187 9.22 -29.06 6.56
CA ALA A 187 7.92 -28.57 6.12
C ALA A 187 7.45 -29.24 4.82
N MET A 188 8.36 -29.48 3.87
CA MET A 188 8.03 -30.06 2.56
C MET A 188 8.05 -31.60 2.52
N GLN A 189 8.37 -32.25 3.64
CA GLN A 189 8.60 -33.72 3.71
C GLN A 189 9.59 -34.26 2.68
N ARG A 190 10.52 -33.42 2.21
CA ARG A 190 11.49 -33.78 1.17
C ARG A 190 12.87 -33.43 1.68
N ASP A 191 13.77 -34.42 1.72
CA ASP A 191 15.16 -34.15 2.13
C ASP A 191 15.81 -33.14 1.17
N PRO A 192 16.44 -32.06 1.68
CA PRO A 192 17.39 -31.27 0.91
C PRO A 192 18.61 -32.16 0.74
N GLU A 193 18.69 -32.86 -0.38
CA GLU A 193 19.70 -33.89 -0.64
C GLU A 193 21.08 -33.55 -0.03
N PRO A 194 21.51 -34.23 1.05
CA PRO A 194 22.73 -33.88 1.77
C PRO A 194 23.99 -34.08 0.93
N ASN A 195 23.95 -35.01 -0.04
CA ASN A 195 25.02 -35.24 -1.00
C ASN A 195 25.23 -34.07 -1.99
N ARG A 196 24.25 -33.17 -2.12
CA ARG A 196 24.40 -31.91 -2.87
C ARG A 196 24.79 -30.74 -1.99
N LEU A 197 24.87 -30.89 -0.66
CA LEU A 197 25.25 -29.80 0.25
C LEU A 197 26.77 -29.64 0.35
N GLY A 198 27.56 -30.72 0.28
CA GLY A 198 29.01 -30.65 0.41
C GLY A 198 29.68 -29.76 -0.65
N ALA A 199 29.36 -29.98 -1.92
CA ALA A 199 30.05 -29.30 -3.02
C ALA A 199 29.73 -27.79 -3.18
N PRO A 200 28.49 -27.32 -2.93
CA PRO A 200 28.17 -25.90 -2.86
C PRO A 200 28.59 -25.23 -1.55
N LEU A 201 28.57 -25.92 -0.40
CA LEU A 201 29.05 -25.37 0.88
C LEU A 201 30.56 -25.09 0.84
N GLU A 202 31.35 -25.98 0.26
CA GLU A 202 32.78 -25.75 0.02
C GLU A 202 33.02 -24.58 -0.95
N ARG A 203 32.18 -24.44 -1.99
CA ARG A 203 32.24 -23.31 -2.92
C ARG A 203 31.75 -21.99 -2.32
N ALA A 204 30.77 -22.02 -1.43
CA ALA A 204 30.20 -20.84 -0.78
C ALA A 204 31.04 -20.37 0.43
N ALA A 205 31.82 -21.25 1.05
CA ALA A 205 32.78 -20.91 2.10
C ALA A 205 34.00 -20.16 1.56
N LEU A 206 34.34 -20.33 0.28
CA LEU A 206 35.48 -19.67 -0.38
C LEU A 206 35.09 -18.41 -1.17
N ALA A 207 33.79 -18.15 -1.38
CA ALA A 207 33.35 -16.98 -2.14
C ALA A 207 33.21 -15.75 -1.22
N PRO A 208 33.84 -14.61 -1.54
CA PRO A 208 33.57 -13.35 -0.85
C PRO A 208 32.07 -13.04 -0.96
N ARG A 209 31.33 -13.16 0.16
CA ARG A 209 29.90 -12.90 0.21
C ARG A 209 29.66 -11.39 0.17
N GLU A 210 29.59 -10.85 -1.05
CA GLU A 210 29.04 -9.52 -1.25
C GLU A 210 27.59 -9.49 -0.76
N THR A 211 27.31 -8.57 0.15
CA THR A 211 25.96 -8.24 0.61
C THR A 211 25.19 -7.61 -0.55
N ARG A 212 24.54 -8.44 -1.37
CA ARG A 212 23.64 -7.96 -2.41
C ARG A 212 22.40 -7.32 -1.75
N PRO A 213 22.10 -6.04 -2.03
CA PRO A 213 20.88 -5.42 -1.53
C PRO A 213 19.65 -6.12 -2.13
N LEU A 214 18.63 -6.29 -1.29
CA LEU A 214 17.34 -6.97 -1.52
C LEU A 214 16.44 -6.35 -2.61
N THR A 215 16.97 -5.49 -3.48
CA THR A 215 16.22 -4.89 -4.59
C THR A 215 16.15 -5.76 -5.84
N GLN A 216 16.88 -6.88 -5.91
CA GLN A 216 16.92 -7.76 -7.09
C GLN A 216 16.07 -9.04 -7.02
N MET A 217 15.25 -9.24 -5.99
CA MET A 217 14.45 -10.48 -5.84
C MET A 217 13.00 -10.41 -6.35
N PHE A 218 12.60 -9.37 -7.09
CA PHE A 218 11.29 -9.32 -7.76
C PHE A 218 11.43 -9.16 -9.29
N PRO A 219 11.69 -10.25 -10.04
CA PRO A 219 11.72 -10.20 -11.50
C PRO A 219 10.34 -10.03 -12.18
N ASP A 220 9.23 -10.04 -11.44
CA ASP A 220 7.89 -9.99 -12.06
C ASP A 220 7.40 -8.58 -12.40
N ARG A 221 7.78 -7.54 -11.65
CA ARG A 221 7.29 -6.16 -11.92
C ARG A 221 7.93 -5.55 -13.15
N ALA A 222 9.21 -5.86 -13.42
CA ALA A 222 9.90 -5.39 -14.63
C ALA A 222 9.37 -6.08 -15.90
N ARG A 223 9.06 -7.38 -15.81
CA ARG A 223 8.42 -8.13 -16.91
C ARG A 223 7.00 -7.64 -17.17
N LEU A 224 6.21 -7.43 -16.12
CA LEU A 224 4.88 -6.83 -16.21
C LEU A 224 4.93 -5.43 -16.82
N ALA A 225 5.87 -4.57 -16.38
CA ALA A 225 6.06 -3.24 -16.94
C ALA A 225 6.47 -3.26 -18.42
N LEU A 226 7.26 -4.26 -18.84
CA LEU A 226 7.61 -4.49 -20.24
C LEU A 226 6.39 -4.91 -21.08
N PHE A 227 5.54 -5.82 -20.56
CA PHE A 227 4.31 -6.22 -21.23
C PHE A 227 3.28 -5.08 -21.32
N VAL A 228 3.10 -4.33 -20.23
CA VAL A 228 2.20 -3.17 -20.19
C VAL A 228 2.71 -2.06 -21.09
N GLY A 229 4.00 -1.73 -21.02
CA GLY A 229 4.62 -0.73 -21.89
C GLY A 229 4.59 -1.13 -23.37
N GLY A 230 4.87 -2.41 -23.67
CA GLY A 230 4.77 -2.95 -25.02
C GLY A 230 3.34 -2.89 -25.56
N GLY A 231 2.35 -3.29 -24.76
CA GLY A 231 0.94 -3.19 -25.11
C GLY A 231 0.50 -1.74 -25.39
N PHE A 232 0.94 -0.79 -24.56
CA PHE A 232 0.66 0.64 -24.75
C PHE A 232 1.30 1.20 -26.02
N ALA A 233 2.55 0.81 -26.31
CA ALA A 233 3.24 1.22 -27.54
C ALA A 233 2.57 0.67 -28.80
N VAL A 234 2.11 -0.59 -28.77
CA VAL A 234 1.33 -1.18 -29.87
C VAL A 234 0.02 -0.43 -30.06
N LEU A 235 -0.70 -0.12 -28.98
CA LEU A 235 -1.96 0.61 -29.03
C LEU A 235 -1.78 2.02 -29.64
N LEU A 236 -0.72 2.73 -29.24
CA LEU A 236 -0.34 4.02 -29.83
C LEU A 236 0.01 3.90 -31.32
N GLY A 237 0.74 2.86 -31.70
CA GLY A 237 1.09 2.59 -33.10
C GLY A 237 -0.15 2.35 -33.96
N VAL A 238 -1.09 1.50 -33.49
CA VAL A 238 -2.36 1.25 -34.17
C VAL A 238 -3.20 2.54 -34.26
N SER A 239 -3.28 3.31 -33.18
CA SER A 239 -3.98 4.59 -33.17
C SER A 239 -3.42 5.57 -34.21
N GLN A 240 -2.09 5.68 -34.33
CA GLN A 240 -1.46 6.54 -35.33
C GLN A 240 -1.67 6.04 -36.76
N LEU A 241 -1.57 4.73 -36.98
CA LEU A 241 -1.86 4.15 -38.29
C LEU A 241 -3.30 4.42 -38.72
N LEU A 242 -4.24 4.32 -37.77
CA LEU A 242 -5.64 4.61 -38.00
C LEU A 242 -5.86 6.11 -38.30
N TRP A 243 -5.18 6.99 -37.57
CA TRP A 243 -5.22 8.43 -37.82
C TRP A 243 -4.64 8.80 -39.19
N LEU A 244 -3.52 8.20 -39.58
CA LEU A 244 -2.91 8.39 -40.89
C LEU A 244 -3.81 7.85 -42.02
N TYR A 245 -4.43 6.69 -41.83
CA TYR A 245 -5.39 6.13 -42.79
C TYR A 245 -6.66 7.00 -42.92
N ALA A 246 -7.18 7.51 -41.80
CA ALA A 246 -8.35 8.38 -41.77
C ALA A 246 -8.05 9.80 -42.30
N THR A 247 -6.83 10.29 -42.12
CA THR A 247 -6.40 11.64 -42.55
C THR A 247 -5.81 11.63 -43.98
N ALA A 248 -5.39 10.47 -44.50
CA ALA A 248 -4.94 10.29 -45.88
C ALA A 248 -5.95 10.85 -46.93
N PRO A 249 -7.27 10.64 -46.82
CA PRO A 249 -8.23 11.20 -47.78
C PRO A 249 -8.47 12.72 -47.65
N VAL A 250 -7.95 13.40 -46.62
CA VAL A 250 -8.14 14.87 -46.43
C VAL A 250 -7.03 15.70 -47.08
N ARG A 251 -5.85 15.11 -47.33
CA ARG A 251 -4.73 15.79 -48.02
C ARG A 251 -5.04 16.21 -49.46
N PRO A 252 -5.70 15.39 -50.32
CA PRO A 252 -5.97 15.81 -51.70
C PRO A 252 -6.99 16.95 -51.81
N SER A 253 -7.83 17.17 -50.79
CA SER A 253 -8.79 18.28 -50.78
C SER A 253 -8.11 19.63 -50.52
N LEU A 254 -7.05 19.67 -49.71
CA LEU A 254 -6.30 20.89 -49.40
C LEU A 254 -5.43 21.36 -50.58
N GLU A 255 -4.82 20.45 -51.34
CA GLU A 255 -4.08 20.79 -52.56
C GLU A 255 -5.00 21.35 -53.66
N GLN A 256 -6.26 20.91 -53.70
CA GLN A 256 -7.28 21.48 -54.60
C GLN A 256 -7.59 22.94 -54.27
N PHE A 257 -7.60 23.33 -52.99
CA PHE A 257 -7.80 24.73 -52.60
C PHE A 257 -6.56 25.59 -52.86
N GLU A 258 -5.35 25.04 -52.70
CA GLU A 258 -4.09 25.74 -52.97
C GLU A 258 -3.89 25.97 -54.49
N THR A 259 -4.21 24.99 -55.33
CA THR A 259 -4.16 25.12 -56.79
C THR A 259 -5.19 26.12 -57.33
N VAL A 260 -6.40 26.17 -56.78
CA VAL A 260 -7.41 27.19 -57.13
C VAL A 260 -6.99 28.59 -56.65
N SER A 261 -6.39 28.70 -55.46
CA SER A 261 -5.83 29.95 -54.93
C SER A 261 -4.67 30.49 -55.77
N LEU A 262 -3.81 29.61 -56.30
CA LEU A 262 -2.66 29.99 -57.13
C LEU A 262 -3.05 30.34 -58.57
N MET A 263 -4.14 29.76 -59.10
CA MET A 263 -4.68 30.19 -60.40
C MET A 263 -5.36 31.57 -60.34
N GLN A 264 -5.79 32.03 -59.16
CA GLN A 264 -6.52 33.29 -59.00
C GLN A 264 -5.59 34.50 -58.74
N GLY A 265 -4.43 34.52 -59.40
CA GLY A 265 -3.35 35.48 -59.17
C GLY A 265 -2.64 36.03 -60.41
N ARG A 266 -3.36 36.57 -61.41
CA ARG A 266 -3.08 37.83 -62.16
C ARG A 266 -3.75 37.86 -63.54
N PRO A 267 -4.41 38.98 -63.87
CA PRO A 267 -4.23 39.59 -65.18
C PRO A 267 -3.47 40.92 -65.05
N SER A 268 -2.41 41.04 -65.85
CA SER A 268 -1.61 42.25 -66.07
C SER A 268 -2.38 43.30 -66.88
N GLN A 269 -2.14 44.56 -66.53
CA GLN A 269 -2.68 45.77 -67.15
C GLN A 269 -2.26 45.94 -68.62
N LEU A 270 -3.16 46.47 -69.48
CA LEU A 270 -3.06 47.77 -70.17
C LEU A 270 -3.95 47.84 -71.43
N SER A 271 -4.86 48.81 -71.39
CA SER A 271 -5.39 49.69 -72.45
C SER A 271 -5.40 49.22 -73.90
N HIS A 272 -6.59 49.05 -74.50
CA HIS A 272 -6.99 49.78 -75.72
C HIS A 272 -8.52 49.83 -75.81
N THR A 273 -8.97 50.91 -76.44
CA THR A 273 -10.33 51.42 -76.58
C THR A 273 -11.33 50.50 -77.28
N SER A 274 -12.60 50.64 -76.87
CA SER A 274 -13.85 50.48 -77.66
C SER A 274 -14.79 49.34 -77.23
N THR A 275 -15.94 49.78 -76.68
CA THR A 275 -17.30 49.30 -76.99
C THR A 275 -17.81 47.98 -76.37
N THR A 276 -18.69 48.15 -75.38
CA THR A 276 -19.91 47.39 -75.06
C THR A 276 -19.82 45.97 -74.48
N GLY A 277 -20.36 45.81 -73.25
CA GLY A 277 -20.76 44.50 -72.70
C GLY A 277 -20.86 44.51 -71.17
N MET A 278 -22.07 44.55 -70.65
CA MET A 278 -22.48 44.75 -69.25
C MET A 278 -22.16 43.56 -68.31
N VAL A 279 -21.91 43.81 -67.02
CA VAL A 279 -22.66 43.31 -65.82
C VAL A 279 -21.94 43.71 -64.52
N LEU A 280 -22.67 44.35 -63.60
CA LEU A 280 -22.25 44.76 -62.25
C LEU A 280 -22.78 43.74 -61.20
N PRO A 281 -22.13 43.58 -60.03
CA PRO A 281 -22.64 44.33 -58.87
C PRO A 281 -21.56 44.90 -57.95
N ARG A 282 -22.03 45.89 -57.19
CA ARG A 282 -21.29 46.97 -56.54
C ARG A 282 -21.08 46.66 -55.06
N ALA A 283 -19.86 46.90 -54.60
CA ALA A 283 -19.46 46.93 -53.20
C ALA A 283 -20.29 47.89 -52.34
N ARG A 284 -20.32 47.65 -51.03
CA ARG A 284 -20.16 48.78 -50.10
C ARG A 284 -19.59 48.40 -48.74
N THR A 285 -18.65 49.25 -48.38
CA THR A 285 -17.68 49.20 -47.30
C THR A 285 -18.27 49.67 -45.98
N ILE A 286 -17.64 49.17 -44.93
CA ILE A 286 -17.82 49.40 -43.50
C ILE A 286 -17.69 50.90 -43.13
N ARG A 287 -18.46 51.38 -42.12
CA ARG A 287 -17.94 51.73 -40.77
C ARG A 287 -18.74 52.83 -40.05
N ARG A 288 -19.27 52.46 -38.86
CA ARG A 288 -19.46 53.25 -37.61
C ARG A 288 -20.30 54.55 -37.70
N LEU A 289 -20.96 55.07 -36.67
CA LEU A 289 -21.21 54.84 -35.24
C LEU A 289 -22.29 55.91 -34.91
N ARG A 290 -23.31 55.62 -34.09
CA ARG A 290 -23.83 56.48 -32.99
C ARG A 290 -25.17 55.94 -32.43
N PRO A 291 -25.34 55.82 -31.09
CA PRO A 291 -26.62 55.51 -30.41
C PRO A 291 -27.31 56.83 -29.97
N PRO A 292 -28.40 56.86 -29.16
CA PRO A 292 -29.42 55.88 -28.76
C PRO A 292 -30.87 56.39 -28.98
N GLY A 293 -31.90 55.57 -28.72
CA GLY A 293 -33.30 56.01 -28.60
C GLY A 293 -34.26 54.85 -28.26
N PRO A 294 -35.11 54.94 -27.22
CA PRO A 294 -36.07 53.89 -26.79
C PRO A 294 -37.52 54.26 -27.21
N PRO A 295 -38.58 53.61 -26.68
CA PRO A 295 -38.97 52.19 -26.64
C PRO A 295 -40.35 52.00 -27.33
N GLU A 296 -41.18 51.04 -26.88
CA GLU A 296 -42.59 50.74 -27.25
C GLU A 296 -42.80 49.88 -28.50
N ASP A 297 -43.15 48.60 -28.32
CA ASP A 297 -44.49 48.08 -28.00
C ASP A 297 -45.49 48.25 -29.15
N LEU A 298 -45.84 47.14 -29.80
CA LEU A 298 -47.24 46.78 -30.11
C LEU A 298 -47.31 45.38 -30.76
N GLN A 299 -47.73 44.45 -29.90
CA GLN A 299 -48.55 43.23 -30.11
C GLN A 299 -49.68 43.34 -31.17
N PRO A 300 -50.54 42.31 -31.41
CA PRO A 300 -50.52 40.87 -31.04
C PRO A 300 -51.01 39.87 -32.13
N ALA A 301 -50.80 38.56 -31.87
CA ALA A 301 -51.66 37.33 -31.93
C ALA A 301 -52.83 37.17 -32.96
N PRO A 302 -53.31 35.94 -33.34
CA PRO A 302 -53.79 34.85 -32.44
C PRO A 302 -53.13 33.46 -32.70
N GLN A 303 -52.96 32.58 -31.70
CA GLN A 303 -53.87 31.52 -31.17
C GLN A 303 -54.25 30.45 -32.23
N THR A 304 -54.22 29.13 -31.99
CA THR A 304 -54.78 28.32 -30.88
C THR A 304 -54.21 26.89 -31.02
N GLN A 305 -53.50 26.33 -30.03
CA GLN A 305 -53.90 25.22 -29.13
C GLN A 305 -54.53 23.97 -29.79
N ASP A 306 -53.91 22.81 -29.52
CA ASP A 306 -54.59 21.70 -28.81
C ASP A 306 -53.57 20.77 -28.13
N THR A 307 -53.35 21.02 -26.84
CA THR A 307 -53.63 20.15 -25.67
C THR A 307 -53.97 18.67 -25.98
N LEU A 308 -53.40 17.65 -25.33
CA LEU A 308 -53.80 17.23 -23.97
C LEU A 308 -52.91 16.09 -23.41
N THR A 309 -52.40 16.34 -22.18
CA THR A 309 -52.33 15.45 -20.96
C THR A 309 -51.74 14.05 -21.04
N GLY A 310 -50.91 13.58 -20.10
CA GLY A 310 -50.52 13.99 -18.73
C GLY A 310 -49.73 12.82 -18.07
N PRO A 311 -49.73 12.64 -16.74
CA PRO A 311 -48.93 13.31 -15.68
C PRO A 311 -47.87 12.35 -15.05
N ALA A 312 -46.71 12.76 -14.48
CA ALA A 312 -46.39 13.64 -13.33
C ALA A 312 -46.58 12.95 -11.94
N VAL A 313 -45.50 12.54 -11.23
CA VAL A 313 -44.84 13.19 -10.03
C VAL A 313 -44.96 12.24 -8.79
N PRO A 314 -44.20 12.31 -7.64
CA PRO A 314 -43.04 13.12 -7.20
C PRO A 314 -41.82 12.37 -6.57
N ALA A 315 -40.83 13.20 -6.22
CA ALA A 315 -39.56 13.06 -5.48
C ALA A 315 -39.55 12.52 -4.04
N THR A 316 -38.37 12.06 -3.57
CA THR A 316 -37.77 12.40 -2.23
C THR A 316 -36.28 12.00 -2.14
N PRO A 317 -35.38 12.78 -1.50
CA PRO A 317 -34.05 12.36 -1.05
C PRO A 317 -33.92 12.32 0.50
N PRO A 318 -33.07 11.48 1.11
CA PRO A 318 -32.70 11.59 2.53
C PRO A 318 -31.31 12.26 2.68
N ALA A 319 -31.08 13.32 3.47
CA ALA A 319 -31.34 13.64 4.89
C ALA A 319 -30.03 13.60 5.70
N THR A 320 -29.52 14.81 5.97
CA THR A 320 -28.43 15.19 6.87
C THR A 320 -28.83 14.97 8.34
N LEU A 321 -27.94 14.42 9.18
CA LEU A 321 -28.11 14.41 10.63
C LEU A 321 -26.96 15.16 11.31
N ALA A 322 -27.34 16.20 12.05
CA ALA A 322 -26.48 17.05 12.85
C ALA A 322 -26.57 16.70 14.36
N LEU A 323 -25.46 17.00 15.02
CA LEU A 323 -25.13 17.08 16.45
C LEU A 323 -26.28 17.36 17.45
N ALA A 324 -26.24 16.70 18.61
CA ALA A 324 -26.79 17.19 19.87
C ALA A 324 -25.79 16.93 21.01
N ALA A 325 -25.57 17.95 21.85
CA ALA A 325 -24.58 18.02 22.90
C ALA A 325 -25.20 17.94 24.31
N ARG A 326 -24.37 17.49 25.27
CA ARG A 326 -24.35 17.74 26.73
C ARG A 326 -25.45 17.16 27.64
N ARG A 327 -25.00 16.45 28.69
CA ARG A 327 -25.08 16.95 30.09
C ARG A 327 -24.08 16.24 31.02
N ILE A 328 -23.39 17.05 31.83
CA ILE A 328 -22.50 16.70 32.93
C ILE A 328 -23.34 16.68 34.21
N VAL A 329 -23.15 15.69 35.09
CA VAL A 329 -23.54 15.75 36.52
C VAL A 329 -22.39 15.17 37.35
N PRO A 330 -21.88 15.89 38.36
CA PRO A 330 -20.87 15.42 39.33
C PRO A 330 -21.53 14.84 40.59
N VAL A 331 -20.79 14.08 41.41
CA VAL A 331 -21.01 13.75 42.87
C VAL A 331 -20.30 12.42 43.15
N SER A 332 -19.66 12.12 44.30
CA SER A 332 -18.96 12.82 45.38
C SER A 332 -18.18 11.70 46.09
N VAL A 333 -17.00 12.03 46.61
CA VAL A 333 -16.25 11.21 47.57
C VAL A 333 -16.83 11.45 48.97
N PRO A 334 -16.82 10.42 49.84
CA PRO A 334 -16.47 10.65 51.23
C PRO A 334 -15.32 9.72 51.64
N GLY A 335 -14.29 10.30 52.25
CA GLY A 335 -13.41 9.57 53.14
C GLY A 335 -14.01 9.53 54.53
N THR A 336 -13.63 8.54 55.32
CA THR A 336 -13.37 8.68 56.75
C THR A 336 -12.61 7.46 57.22
N ASP A 337 -11.63 7.77 58.07
CA ASP A 337 -10.78 6.90 58.86
C ASP A 337 -11.59 5.89 59.68
N GLU A 338 -10.97 4.75 59.98
CA GLU A 338 -11.04 4.21 61.33
C GLU A 338 -9.75 3.45 61.65
N ASP A 339 -9.19 3.87 62.78
CA ASP A 339 -7.95 3.46 63.40
C ASP A 339 -8.04 2.07 64.05
N SER A 340 -6.87 1.65 64.55
CA SER A 340 -6.70 0.81 65.75
C SER A 340 -6.96 -0.68 65.53
N GLU A 341 -6.21 -1.63 66.06
CA GLU A 341 -5.19 -1.71 67.11
C GLU A 341 -4.75 -3.20 66.96
N GLU A 342 -3.47 -3.58 66.93
CA GLU A 342 -2.56 -3.68 68.08
C GLU A 342 -1.96 -5.09 68.10
N SER A 343 -0.78 -5.16 68.73
CA SER A 343 -0.05 -6.33 69.20
C SER A 343 1.05 -6.83 68.27
N SER A 344 2.27 -6.27 68.33
CA SER A 344 3.26 -6.24 69.45
C SER A 344 4.17 -7.48 69.47
N GLY A 345 5.47 -7.22 69.65
CA GLY A 345 6.55 -8.20 69.80
C GLY A 345 7.62 -8.09 68.71
N ALA A 346 8.39 -7.01 68.59
CA ALA A 346 9.52 -6.63 69.46
C ALA A 346 10.51 -7.78 69.72
N ALA A 347 11.62 -7.84 68.97
CA ALA A 347 12.97 -7.53 69.47
C ALA A 347 14.09 -7.89 68.45
N PRO A 348 15.28 -7.27 68.56
CA PRO A 348 16.29 -7.19 67.50
C PRO A 348 17.61 -7.92 67.86
N ARG A 349 18.61 -7.76 66.98
CA ARG A 349 20.05 -8.15 67.08
C ARG A 349 20.34 -9.59 66.63
N GLY A 350 21.40 -9.86 65.88
CA GLY A 350 22.48 -9.00 65.43
C GLY A 350 23.51 -9.78 64.61
N ALA A 351 24.49 -9.02 64.11
CA ALA A 351 25.89 -9.39 63.83
C ALA A 351 26.21 -10.69 63.05
N ARG A 352 26.78 -10.44 61.85
CA ARG A 352 27.85 -11.19 61.14
C ARG A 352 28.93 -11.81 62.06
N PRO A 353 29.76 -12.78 61.61
CA PRO A 353 30.49 -12.83 60.31
C PRO A 353 29.76 -13.52 59.16
#